data_AF-A0A367YBP0-F1
#
_entry.id   AF-A0A367YBP0-F1
#
_cell.length_a   1.000
_cell.length_b   1.000
_cell.length_c   1.000
_cell.angle_alpha   90.00
_cell.angle_beta   90.00
_cell.angle_gamma   90.00
#
_symmetry.space_group_name_H-M   'P 1'
#
loop_
_entity.id
_entity.type
_entity.pdbx_description
1 polymer ?
#
loop_
_entity_poly.entity_id
_entity_poly.type
_entity_poly.pdbx_seq_one_letter_code
_entity_poly.pdbx_strand_id
1 'polypeptide(L)'
;MTVTDPSIYSSRQILLLAQLLHSSNISSLAKLKKTNENKLQALIHEWKLHKINGLNGATLNNTDSTIKLNTNNQLIELYGKLLEKYEVSGTEELADTVYFRRIEELEDVIDKDKQLFTRILQE
;
A
#
# COMPACT_ATOMS: atom_id res chain seq x y z
N MET A 1 3.49 3.51 -17.63
CA MET A 1 3.85 3.38 -16.21
C MET A 1 4.37 1.97 -15.96
N THR A 2 5.50 1.82 -15.28
CA THR A 2 6.09 0.51 -14.95
C THR A 2 5.37 -0.09 -13.74
N VAL A 3 5.34 -1.42 -13.59
CA VAL A 3 4.75 -2.09 -12.41
C VAL A 3 5.48 -1.80 -11.08
N THR A 4 6.52 -0.98 -11.13
CA THR A 4 7.32 -0.53 -9.99
C THR A 4 7.08 0.94 -9.65
N ASP A 5 6.14 1.61 -10.32
CA ASP A 5 5.75 2.98 -10.02
C ASP A 5 4.90 3.02 -8.74
N PRO A 6 5.36 3.68 -7.66
CA PRO A 6 4.63 3.78 -6.39
C PRO A 6 3.27 4.46 -6.48
N SER A 7 2.98 5.21 -7.55
CA SER A 7 1.72 5.94 -7.70
C SER A 7 0.57 5.08 -8.23
N ILE A 8 0.87 3.86 -8.67
CA ILE A 8 -0.13 2.86 -9.09
C ILE A 8 -0.82 2.22 -7.88
N TYR A 9 -0.16 2.20 -6.72
CA TYR A 9 -0.62 1.50 -5.53
C TYR A 9 -1.29 2.46 -4.57
N SER A 10 -2.45 2.08 -4.05
CA SER A 10 -3.15 2.86 -3.04
C SER A 10 -2.39 2.85 -1.70
N SER A 11 -2.69 3.82 -0.83
CA SER A 11 -2.17 3.84 0.54
C SER A 11 -2.48 2.54 1.29
N ARG A 12 -3.64 1.93 1.05
CA ARG A 12 -4.00 0.63 1.64
C ARG A 12 -3.08 -0.51 1.18
N GLN A 13 -2.79 -0.59 -0.11
CA GLN A 13 -1.92 -1.63 -0.66
C GLN A 13 -0.47 -1.46 -0.21
N ILE A 14 -0.01 -0.21 -0.13
CA ILE A 14 1.33 0.13 0.37
C ILE A 14 1.43 -0.22 1.86
N LEU A 15 0.41 0.11 2.66
CA LEU A 15 0.37 -0.22 4.08
C LEU A 15 0.45 -1.72 4.31
N LEU A 16 -0.33 -2.51 3.56
CA LEU A 16 -0.27 -3.97 3.61
C LEU A 16 1.14 -4.48 3.26
N LEU A 17 1.76 -3.95 2.20
CA LEU A 17 3.11 -4.34 1.82
C LEU A 17 4.10 -4.06 2.96
N ALA A 18 4.03 -2.87 3.57
CA ALA A 18 4.88 -2.50 4.70
C ALA A 18 4.67 -3.45 5.89
N GLN A 19 3.43 -3.81 6.21
CA GLN A 19 3.11 -4.76 7.28
C GLN A 19 3.68 -6.17 7.00
N LEU A 20 3.55 -6.67 5.78
CA LEU A 20 4.10 -7.98 5.37
C LEU A 20 5.64 -8.00 5.43
N LEU A 21 6.28 -6.90 5.04
CA LEU A 21 7.73 -6.74 5.15
C LEU A 21 8.16 -6.71 6.62
N HIS A 22 7.45 -5.94 7.46
CA HIS A 22 7.75 -5.80 8.87
C HIS A 22 7.59 -7.13 9.62
N SER A 23 6.47 -7.85 9.43
CA SER A 23 6.22 -9.16 10.03
C SER A 23 7.24 -10.22 9.58
N SER A 24 7.81 -10.05 8.38
CA SER A 24 8.88 -10.86 7.84
C SER A 24 10.29 -10.50 8.36
N ASN A 25 10.41 -9.55 9.29
CA ASN A 25 11.67 -8.97 9.79
C ASN A 25 12.52 -8.29 8.69
N ILE A 26 11.85 -7.73 7.67
CA ILE A 26 12.47 -6.97 6.59
C ILE A 26 12.26 -5.49 6.89
N SER A 27 13.19 -4.90 7.63
CA SER A 27 13.08 -3.51 8.11
C SER A 27 13.72 -2.47 7.19
N SER A 28 14.48 -2.88 6.17
CA SER A 28 15.21 -1.96 5.28
C SER A 28 15.50 -2.56 3.91
N LEU A 29 15.86 -1.70 2.95
CA LEU A 29 16.17 -2.12 1.58
C LEU A 29 17.38 -3.08 1.52
N ALA A 30 18.36 -2.88 2.41
CA ALA A 30 19.51 -3.76 2.52
C ALA A 30 19.13 -5.17 3.00
N LYS A 31 18.20 -5.28 3.97
CA LYS A 31 17.69 -6.58 4.41
C LYS A 31 16.86 -7.25 3.31
N LEU A 32 16.03 -6.48 2.60
CA LEU A 32 15.22 -6.99 1.50
C LEU A 32 16.10 -7.64 0.42
N LYS A 33 17.18 -6.96 0.00
CA LYS A 33 18.15 -7.46 -0.99
C LYS A 33 18.88 -8.74 -0.56
N LYS A 34 19.00 -8.99 0.75
CA LYS A 34 19.65 -10.20 1.31
C LYS A 34 18.65 -11.32 1.64
N THR A 35 17.36 -11.06 1.49
CA THR A 35 16.33 -12.04 1.83
C THR A 35 16.29 -13.14 0.79
N ASN A 36 16.06 -14.37 1.26
CA ASN A 36 15.94 -15.55 0.41
C ASN A 36 14.86 -15.34 -0.68
N GLU A 37 15.18 -15.76 -1.91
CA GLU A 37 14.33 -15.56 -3.09
C GLU A 37 12.94 -16.17 -2.95
N ASN A 38 12.82 -17.36 -2.36
CA ASN A 38 11.55 -18.04 -2.15
C ASN A 38 10.67 -17.28 -1.15
N LYS A 39 11.29 -16.68 -0.12
CA LYS A 39 10.58 -15.86 0.86
C LYS A 39 10.05 -14.57 0.21
N LEU A 40 10.82 -13.95 -0.68
CA LEU A 40 10.35 -12.78 -1.44
C LEU A 40 9.20 -13.14 -2.39
N GLN A 41 9.29 -14.27 -3.09
CA GLN A 41 8.19 -14.74 -3.95
C GLN A 41 6.92 -15.06 -3.16
N ALA A 42 7.05 -15.69 -1.98
CA ALA A 42 5.93 -15.92 -1.08
C ALA A 42 5.28 -14.61 -0.63
N LEU A 43 6.08 -13.59 -0.29
CA LEU A 43 5.57 -12.27 0.09
C LEU A 43 4.85 -11.58 -1.08
N ILE A 44 5.38 -11.64 -2.30
CA ILE A 44 4.71 -11.11 -3.50
C ILE A 44 3.35 -11.82 -3.69
N HIS A 45 3.32 -13.14 -3.52
CA HIS A 45 2.11 -13.93 -3.66
C HIS A 45 1.07 -13.58 -2.59
N GLU A 46 1.50 -13.47 -1.33
CA GLU A 46 0.65 -13.06 -0.21
C GLU A 46 0.11 -11.66 -0.42
N TRP A 47 0.96 -10.70 -0.79
CA TRP A 47 0.56 -9.33 -1.05
C TRP A 47 -0.48 -9.26 -2.16
N LYS A 48 -0.33 -10.03 -3.25
CA LYS A 48 -1.29 -10.10 -4.35
C LYS A 48 -2.64 -10.67 -3.94
N LEU A 49 -2.62 -11.83 -3.27
CA LEU A 49 -3.83 -12.60 -2.97
C LEU A 49 -4.48 -12.21 -1.64
N HIS A 50 -3.92 -11.22 -0.95
CA HIS A 50 -4.48 -10.77 0.31
C HIS A 50 -5.94 -10.32 0.13
N LYS A 51 -6.81 -10.80 1.01
CA LYS A 51 -8.27 -10.59 0.93
C LYS A 51 -8.66 -9.11 0.85
N ILE A 52 -7.84 -8.23 1.43
CA ILE A 52 -8.08 -6.78 1.42
C ILE A 52 -8.10 -6.19 0.01
N ASN A 53 -7.35 -6.74 -0.94
CA ASN A 53 -7.30 -6.26 -2.33
C ASN A 53 -8.57 -6.63 -3.11
N GLY A 54 -9.33 -7.63 -2.65
CA GLY A 54 -10.59 -8.07 -3.24
C GLY A 54 -11.82 -7.36 -2.65
N LEU A 55 -11.63 -6.47 -1.68
CA LEU A 55 -12.73 -5.70 -1.10
C LEU A 55 -13.16 -4.62 -2.11
N ASN A 56 -14.27 -4.88 -2.81
CA ASN A 56 -14.93 -3.93 -3.70
C ASN A 56 -15.25 -2.65 -2.92
N GLY A 57 -14.56 -1.55 -3.22
CA GLY A 57 -14.65 -0.33 -2.43
C GLY A 57 -15.27 0.83 -3.18
N ALA A 58 -16.30 0.55 -3.97
CA ALA A 58 -17.29 1.56 -4.36
C ALA A 58 -17.90 2.28 -3.13
N THR A 59 -17.84 1.65 -1.95
CA THR A 59 -18.28 2.21 -0.65
C THR A 59 -17.19 2.87 0.19
N LEU A 60 -15.90 2.80 -0.17
CA LEU A 60 -14.77 3.25 0.67
C LEU A 60 -13.66 3.96 -0.10
N ASN A 61 -13.99 4.58 -1.24
CA ASN A 61 -13.05 5.25 -2.14
C ASN A 61 -11.81 4.39 -2.46
N ASN A 62 -12.07 3.15 -2.86
CA ASN A 62 -11.00 2.20 -3.15
C ASN A 62 -10.41 2.45 -4.53
N THR A 63 -9.15 2.88 -4.55
CA THR A 63 -8.33 3.09 -5.75
C THR A 63 -7.32 1.96 -5.97
N ASP A 64 -7.48 0.83 -5.27
CA ASP A 64 -6.60 -0.33 -5.40
C ASP A 64 -6.54 -0.80 -6.85
N SER A 65 -5.32 -0.94 -7.34
CA SER A 65 -5.04 -1.52 -8.64
C SER A 65 -4.70 -3.00 -8.50
N THR A 66 -4.88 -3.77 -9.57
CA THR A 66 -4.36 -5.14 -9.57
C THR A 66 -2.84 -5.12 -9.42
N ILE A 67 -2.31 -5.83 -8.42
CA ILE A 67 -0.88 -5.95 -8.20
C ILE A 67 -0.27 -6.83 -9.31
N LYS A 68 0.41 -6.19 -10.27
CA LYS A 68 1.05 -6.87 -11.44
C LYS A 68 2.52 -7.25 -11.21
N LEU A 69 3.02 -7.11 -9.99
CA LEU A 69 4.42 -7.30 -9.63
C LEU A 69 4.80 -8.79 -9.62
N ASN A 70 5.73 -9.25 -10.44
CA ASN A 70 6.00 -10.69 -10.65
C ASN A 70 7.38 -11.16 -10.21
N THR A 71 8.36 -10.26 -10.05
CA THR A 71 9.75 -10.65 -9.77
C THR A 71 10.29 -10.02 -8.49
N ASN A 72 11.28 -10.68 -7.88
CA ASN A 72 11.97 -10.16 -6.70
C ASN A 72 12.63 -8.80 -6.97
N ASN A 73 13.20 -8.61 -8.16
CA ASN A 73 13.81 -7.35 -8.56
C ASN A 73 12.77 -6.21 -8.63
N GLN A 74 11.56 -6.50 -9.12
CA GLN A 74 10.49 -5.51 -9.12
C GLN A 74 10.06 -5.13 -7.70
N LEU A 75 10.02 -6.09 -6.77
CA LEU A 75 9.70 -5.81 -5.37
C LEU A 75 10.77 -4.92 -4.73
N ILE A 76 12.05 -5.23 -4.98
CA ILE A 76 13.19 -4.44 -4.50
C ILE A 76 13.15 -3.01 -5.07
N GLU A 77 12.87 -2.88 -6.37
CA GLU A 77 12.77 -1.58 -7.03
C GLU A 77 11.59 -0.77 -6.52
N LEU A 78 10.40 -1.38 -6.44
CA LEU A 78 9.20 -0.73 -5.90
C LEU A 78 9.43 -0.26 -4.47
N TYR A 79 9.97 -1.13 -3.61
CA TYR A 79 10.22 -0.77 -2.22
C TYR A 79 11.23 0.37 -2.10
N GLY A 80 12.31 0.37 -2.89
CA GLY A 80 13.24 1.50 -2.95
C GLY A 80 12.56 2.82 -3.35
N LYS A 81 11.70 2.79 -4.37
CA LYS A 81 10.95 3.98 -4.81
C LYS A 81 9.89 4.42 -3.80
N LEU A 82 9.33 3.49 -3.02
CA LEU A 82 8.40 3.82 -1.93
C LEU A 82 9.13 4.57 -0.81
N LEU A 83 10.31 4.08 -0.39
CA LEU A 83 11.12 4.78 0.61
C LEU A 83 11.47 6.20 0.15
N GLU A 84 11.85 6.36 -1.12
CA GLU A 84 12.13 7.68 -1.71
C GLU A 84 10.89 8.59 -1.76
N LYS A 85 9.76 8.09 -2.27
CA LYS A 85 8.50 8.86 -2.42
C LYS A 85 7.99 9.40 -1.08
N TYR A 86 8.15 8.63 -0.01
CA TYR A 86 7.66 8.97 1.32
C TYR A 86 8.75 9.61 2.20
N GLU A 87 9.97 9.77 1.68
CA GLU A 87 11.11 10.34 2.41
C GLU A 87 11.43 9.61 3.73
N VAL A 88 11.33 8.27 3.70
CA VAL A 88 11.52 7.39 4.86
C VAL A 88 12.68 6.42 4.65
N SER A 89 13.27 5.95 5.75
CA SER A 89 14.49 5.13 5.74
C SER A 89 14.24 3.62 5.89
N GLY A 90 13.04 3.23 6.32
CA GLY A 90 12.72 1.85 6.64
C GLY A 90 11.25 1.50 6.59
N THR A 91 10.96 0.22 6.82
CA THR A 91 9.61 -0.34 6.71
C THR A 91 8.65 0.20 7.76
N GLU A 92 9.13 0.47 8.97
CA GLU A 92 8.31 0.99 10.07
C GLU A 92 7.85 2.42 9.78
N GLU A 93 8.78 3.33 9.49
CA GLU A 93 8.47 4.70 9.08
C GLU A 93 7.55 4.75 7.85
N LEU A 94 7.76 3.85 6.87
CA LEU A 94 6.87 3.73 5.72
C LEU A 94 5.46 3.32 6.16
N ALA A 95 5.32 2.33 7.06
CA ALA A 95 4.03 1.89 7.56
C ALA A 95 3.31 3.03 8.29
N ASP A 96 4.00 3.74 9.17
CA ASP A 96 3.44 4.85 9.96
C ASP A 96 2.98 6.00 9.06
N THR A 97 3.83 6.43 8.12
CA THR A 97 3.52 7.52 7.20
C THR A 97 2.30 7.19 6.34
N VAL A 98 2.24 5.97 5.82
CA VAL A 98 1.14 5.52 4.96
C VAL A 98 -0.13 5.26 5.78
N TYR A 99 0.00 4.85 7.04
CA TYR A 99 -1.12 4.69 7.96
C TYR A 99 -1.85 6.02 8.17
N PHE A 100 -1.13 7.09 8.55
CA PHE A 100 -1.75 8.40 8.77
C PHE A 100 -2.37 8.96 7.50
N ARG A 101 -1.68 8.84 6.36
CA ARG A 101 -2.25 9.19 5.06
C ARG A 101 -3.56 8.45 4.77
N ARG A 102 -3.64 7.17 5.13
CA ARG A 102 -4.86 6.39 4.94
C ARG A 102 -5.99 6.83 5.86
N ILE A 103 -5.69 7.28 7.07
CA ILE A 103 -6.69 7.86 7.98
C ILE A 103 -7.26 9.15 7.37
N GLU A 104 -6.41 10.06 6.91
CA GLU A 104 -6.84 11.31 6.25
C GLU A 104 -7.74 11.03 5.04
N GLU A 105 -7.36 10.06 4.18
CA GLU A 105 -8.19 9.64 3.05
C GLU A 105 -9.59 9.15 3.45
N LEU A 106 -9.71 8.48 4.60
CA LEU A 106 -10.99 7.98 5.10
C LEU A 106 -11.83 9.08 5.73
N GLU A 107 -11.20 10.00 6.47
CA GLU A 107 -11.86 11.19 7.03
C GLU A 107 -12.44 12.06 5.91
N ASP A 108 -11.68 12.29 4.85
CA ASP A 108 -12.11 13.01 3.65
C ASP A 108 -13.35 12.38 2.99
N VAL A 109 -13.43 11.05 2.96
CA VAL A 109 -14.59 10.33 2.40
C VAL A 109 -15.80 10.53 3.30
N ILE A 110 -15.63 10.34 4.60
CA ILE A 110 -16.70 10.52 5.59
C ILE A 110 -17.27 11.94 5.51
N ASP A 111 -16.41 12.95 5.39
CA ASP A 111 -16.84 14.34 5.34
C ASP A 111 -17.54 14.69 4.02
N LYS A 112 -17.09 14.14 2.89
CA LYS A 112 -17.83 14.24 1.61
C LYS A 112 -19.20 13.61 1.70
N ASP A 113 -19.33 12.44 2.32
CA ASP A 113 -20.60 11.75 2.49
C ASP A 113 -21.55 12.54 3.41
N LYS A 114 -21.05 13.13 4.51
CA LYS A 114 -21.83 14.02 5.39
C LYS A 114 -22.34 15.25 4.64
N GLN A 115 -21.50 15.87 3.83
CA GLN A 115 -21.87 17.04 3.02
C GLN A 115 -22.94 16.68 1.99
N LEU A 116 -22.77 15.56 1.28
CA LEU A 116 -23.74 15.05 0.31
C LEU A 116 -25.09 14.80 0.98
N PHE A 117 -25.10 14.11 2.13
CA PHE A 117 -26.31 13.82 2.89
C PHE A 117 -27.02 15.10 3.35
N THR A 118 -26.27 16.09 3.83
CA THR A 118 -26.82 17.38 4.26
C THR A 118 -27.48 18.14 3.10
N ARG A 119 -26.87 18.12 1.90
CA ARG A 119 -27.45 18.72 0.70
C ARG A 119 -28.78 18.06 0.32
N ILE A 120 -28.83 16.73 0.32
CA ILE A 120 -30.05 15.95 0.00
C ILE A 120 -31.20 16.28 0.97
N LEU A 121 -30.93 16.50 2.25
CA LEU A 121 -31.96 16.87 3.24
C LEU A 121 -32.46 18.31 3.12
N GLN A 122 -31.73 19.19 2.43
CA GLN A 122 -32.07 20.60 2.23
C GLN A 122 -32.76 20.86 0.88
N GLU A 123 -32.84 19.85 0.01
CA GLU A 123 -33.65 19.81 -1.22
C GLU A 123 -35.08 19.33 -0.93
#